data_AF-A0A077F389-F1
#
_entry.id   AF-A0A077F389-F1
#
_cell.length_a   1.000
_cell.length_b   1.000
_cell.length_c   1.000
_cell.angle_alpha   90.00
_cell.angle_beta   90.00
_cell.angle_gamma   90.00
#
_symmetry.space_group_name_H-M   'P 1'
#
loop_
_entity.id
_entity.type
_entity.pdbx_description
1 polymer ?
#
loop_
_entity_poly.entity_id
_entity_poly.type
_entity_poly.pdbx_seq_one_letter_code
_entity_poly.pdbx_strand_id
1 'polypeptide(L)'
;MKNSDTQNSSSAPDVQVPPDYRRCLPVELHSQADAFIHYLHELPNKSPVKCPECGHPRFRLDAQQNLRLPFYRCIACNKGFNCLTKHPFSNYGHMHLWSAYAHYLLAGWPAPASAKALGISPSSTWRWIKPCRAVMAKEFPALYHWWSARQDRTSLEPPAHIAVQAQTFLGRLEHLLTTRQAVCPKCGSPDMRRVDERRPNFVCPGCWSTVSLTKGTLLSRMNYPEHWLGFAQGLINGESIVDLQRRTGLCGVACKRWQVRFMQMIEQQGHAELARWIAWLRSRRVKEVSDFVRGGGQLEVVRGSRHSAGSKRALKIPPSRQRKQNADA
;
A
#
# COMPACT_ATOMS: atom_id res chain seq x y z
N MET A 1 52.04 17.35 18.40
CA MET A 1 50.92 17.21 19.36
C MET A 1 49.79 18.08 18.82
N LYS A 2 48.77 17.48 18.17
CA LYS A 2 47.45 17.09 18.74
C LYS A 2 46.75 18.31 19.37
N ASN A 3 45.54 18.73 19.00
CA ASN A 3 44.47 18.12 18.19
C ASN A 3 43.58 19.22 17.60
N SER A 4 43.04 18.94 16.43
CA SER A 4 41.96 19.65 15.75
C SER A 4 40.62 19.27 16.38
N ASP A 5 39.82 20.28 16.73
CA ASP A 5 38.44 20.12 17.19
C ASP A 5 37.52 19.83 16.00
N THR A 6 37.23 18.56 15.77
CA THR A 6 36.15 18.14 14.88
C THR A 6 34.86 18.06 15.69
N GLN A 7 34.07 19.14 15.67
CA GLN A 7 32.69 19.11 16.14
C GLN A 7 31.86 18.17 15.25
N ASN A 8 31.58 16.99 15.79
CA ASN A 8 30.75 15.98 15.17
C ASN A 8 29.28 16.30 15.50
N SER A 9 28.63 17.10 14.64
CA SER A 9 27.20 17.40 14.73
C SER A 9 26.38 16.13 14.47
N SER A 10 26.14 15.37 15.53
CA SER A 10 25.20 14.25 15.57
C SER A 10 23.78 14.80 15.45
N SER A 11 23.26 14.82 14.22
CA SER A 11 21.83 15.04 13.97
C SER A 11 21.07 13.82 14.49
N ALA A 12 20.24 14.03 15.52
CA ALA A 12 19.27 13.05 15.94
C ALA A 12 18.38 12.65 14.74
N PRO A 13 18.05 11.35 14.55
CA PRO A 13 17.15 10.97 13.49
C PRO A 13 15.79 11.62 13.76
N ASP A 14 15.38 12.48 12.83
CA ASP A 14 14.05 13.09 12.74
C ASP A 14 12.98 12.02 13.05
N VAL A 15 12.22 12.21 14.13
CA VAL A 15 11.24 11.22 14.61
C VAL A 15 10.11 11.16 13.59
N GLN A 16 10.23 10.24 12.64
CA GLN A 16 9.22 10.06 11.61
C GLN A 16 7.90 9.64 12.26
N VAL A 17 6.87 10.46 12.05
CA VAL A 17 5.49 10.14 12.45
C VAL A 17 5.11 8.79 11.82
N PRO A 18 4.70 7.78 12.62
CA PRO A 18 4.32 6.48 12.09
C PRO A 18 3.18 6.60 11.06
N PRO A 19 3.14 5.71 10.05
CA PRO A 19 2.08 5.75 9.07
C PRO A 19 0.73 5.44 9.71
N ASP A 20 -0.29 6.17 9.28
CA ASP A 20 -1.68 5.94 9.69
C ASP A 20 -2.18 4.62 9.09
N TYR A 21 -2.16 3.56 9.89
CA TYR A 21 -2.57 2.22 9.51
C TYR A 21 -4.10 2.09 9.38
N ARG A 22 -4.88 2.97 10.01
CA ARG A 22 -6.35 2.91 10.02
C ARG A 22 -6.95 3.12 8.64
N ARG A 23 -6.23 3.84 7.77
CA ARG A 23 -6.60 4.06 6.36
C ARG A 23 -6.65 2.77 5.54
N CYS A 24 -5.86 1.76 5.91
CA CYS A 24 -5.77 0.49 5.19
C CYS A 24 -6.65 -0.61 5.80
N LEU A 25 -7.14 -0.41 7.04
CA LEU A 25 -7.91 -1.39 7.79
C LEU A 25 -9.41 -1.02 7.81
N PRO A 26 -10.31 -2.02 7.81
CA PRO A 26 -11.71 -1.82 8.17
C PRO A 26 -11.83 -1.21 9.56
N VAL A 27 -12.85 -0.37 9.76
CA VAL A 27 -13.10 0.35 11.02
C VAL A 27 -13.29 -0.62 12.18
N GLU A 28 -13.90 -1.77 11.93
CA GLU A 28 -14.18 -2.81 12.91
C GLU A 28 -12.91 -3.46 13.48
N LEU A 29 -11.79 -3.34 12.77
CA LEU A 29 -10.50 -3.90 13.17
C LEU A 29 -9.57 -2.89 13.86
N HIS A 30 -9.96 -1.61 13.92
CA HIS A 30 -9.10 -0.58 14.53
C HIS A 30 -8.80 -0.88 16.00
N SER A 31 -9.79 -1.35 16.76
CA SER A 31 -9.60 -1.69 18.18
C SER A 31 -8.62 -2.86 18.39
N GLN A 32 -8.71 -3.92 17.58
CA GLN A 32 -7.74 -5.03 17.65
C GLN A 32 -6.35 -4.62 17.16
N ALA A 33 -6.26 -3.74 16.17
CA ALA A 33 -5.00 -3.17 15.72
C ALA A 33 -4.30 -2.34 16.81
N ASP A 34 -5.04 -1.46 17.48
CA ASP A 34 -4.55 -0.70 18.64
C ASP A 34 -4.11 -1.63 19.78
N ALA A 35 -4.94 -2.63 20.10
CA ALA A 35 -4.61 -3.60 21.14
C ALA A 35 -3.35 -4.43 20.78
N PHE A 36 -3.15 -4.77 19.51
CA PHE A 36 -1.95 -5.44 19.03
C PHE A 36 -0.69 -4.58 19.16
N ILE A 37 -0.78 -3.30 18.77
CA ILE A 37 0.31 -2.33 18.91
C ILE A 37 0.67 -2.17 20.40
N HIS A 38 -0.33 -1.97 21.25
CA HIS A 38 -0.17 -1.85 22.70
C HIS A 38 0.41 -3.14 23.31
N TYR A 39 -0.06 -4.31 22.87
CA TYR A 39 0.48 -5.60 23.32
C TYR A 39 1.98 -5.70 23.04
N LEU A 40 2.44 -5.30 21.85
CA LEU A 40 3.87 -5.31 21.51
C LEU A 40 4.67 -4.26 22.27
N HIS A 41 4.06 -3.14 22.65
CA HIS A 41 4.67 -2.13 23.52
C HIS A 41 4.91 -2.68 24.94
N GLU A 42 3.91 -3.36 25.50
CA GLU A 42 3.97 -3.87 26.88
C GLU A 42 4.74 -5.18 27.02
N LEU A 43 4.84 -5.97 25.95
CA LEU A 43 5.44 -7.31 25.97
C LEU A 43 6.83 -7.37 26.65
N PRO A 44 7.79 -6.48 26.37
CA PRO A 44 9.10 -6.51 27.03
C PRO A 44 9.02 -6.25 28.54
N ASN A 45 8.00 -5.53 29.01
CA ASN A 45 7.83 -5.13 30.41
C ASN A 45 6.90 -6.06 31.19
N LYS A 46 6.27 -7.03 30.53
CA LYS A 46 5.28 -7.92 31.15
C LYS A 46 5.95 -8.92 32.10
N SER A 47 5.57 -8.87 33.38
CA SER A 47 5.98 -9.91 34.33
C SER A 47 5.30 -11.24 34.02
N PRO A 48 6.03 -12.36 34.06
CA PRO A 48 5.42 -13.68 33.94
C PRO A 48 4.52 -13.96 35.14
N VAL A 49 3.46 -14.75 34.93
CA VAL A 49 2.52 -15.15 36.00
C VAL A 49 2.81 -16.56 36.51
N LYS A 50 3.42 -17.40 35.67
CA LYS A 50 3.78 -18.78 35.98
C LYS A 50 5.03 -19.18 35.20
N CYS A 51 5.75 -20.18 35.71
CA CYS A 51 6.88 -20.76 35.00
C CYS A 51 6.41 -21.36 33.64
N PRO A 52 7.03 -21.01 32.51
CA PRO A 52 6.67 -21.55 31.19
C PRO A 52 7.09 -23.02 31.01
N GLU A 53 7.85 -23.59 31.94
CA GLU A 53 8.35 -24.97 31.88
C GLU A 53 7.46 -25.96 32.64
N CYS A 54 7.09 -25.64 33.88
CA CYS A 54 6.29 -26.54 34.74
C CYS A 54 4.97 -25.93 35.22
N GLY A 55 4.66 -24.67 34.88
CA GLY A 55 3.43 -24.00 35.29
C GLY A 55 3.39 -23.50 36.73
N HIS A 56 4.44 -23.69 37.52
CA HIS A 56 4.45 -23.26 38.93
C HIS A 56 4.41 -21.72 39.06
N PRO A 57 3.52 -21.14 39.90
CA PRO A 57 3.39 -19.68 40.05
C PRO A 57 4.53 -18.97 40.79
N ARG A 58 5.44 -19.71 41.45
CA ARG A 58 6.52 -19.09 42.24
C ARG A 58 7.88 -19.18 41.55
N PHE A 59 8.55 -18.04 41.47
CA PHE A 59 9.87 -17.85 40.88
C PHE A 59 10.55 -16.65 41.52
N ARG A 60 11.87 -16.63 41.51
CA ARG A 60 12.69 -15.50 41.98
C ARG A 60 13.23 -14.71 40.81
N LEU A 61 13.34 -13.39 40.96
CA LEU A 61 14.06 -12.55 40.02
C LEU A 61 15.56 -12.81 40.20
N ASP A 62 16.24 -13.16 39.12
CA ASP A 62 17.68 -13.35 39.07
C ASP A 62 18.31 -11.99 38.79
N ALA A 63 19.07 -11.45 39.76
CA ALA A 63 19.61 -10.09 39.72
C ALA A 63 20.85 -9.95 38.82
N GLN A 64 21.02 -10.84 37.84
CA GLN A 64 22.15 -10.80 36.92
C GLN A 64 22.25 -9.43 36.24
N GLN A 65 23.34 -8.75 36.52
CA GLN A 65 23.68 -7.47 35.92
C GLN A 65 23.96 -7.71 34.43
N ASN A 66 23.48 -6.81 33.57
CA ASN A 66 23.64 -6.79 32.10
C ASN A 66 22.64 -7.61 31.27
N LEU A 67 21.56 -8.15 31.85
CA LEU A 67 20.49 -8.72 31.04
C LEU A 67 19.57 -7.63 30.48
N ARG A 68 19.23 -7.75 29.18
CA ARG A 68 18.33 -6.81 28.48
C ARG A 68 16.87 -6.89 28.94
N LEU A 69 16.51 -7.96 29.65
CA LEU A 69 15.17 -8.20 30.21
C LEU A 69 15.31 -8.79 31.61
N PRO A 70 14.33 -8.54 32.51
CA PRO A 70 14.23 -9.26 33.78
C PRO A 70 14.24 -10.77 33.56
N PHE A 71 15.12 -11.47 34.27
CA PHE A 71 15.27 -12.92 34.18
C PHE A 71 14.83 -13.55 35.49
N TYR A 72 14.09 -14.64 35.40
CA TYR A 72 13.45 -15.30 36.53
C TYR A 72 13.90 -16.75 36.59
N ARG A 73 13.94 -17.32 37.80
CA ARG A 73 14.26 -18.73 38.03
C ARG A 73 13.16 -19.39 38.82
N CYS A 74 12.58 -20.46 38.29
CA CYS A 74 11.49 -21.18 38.95
C CYS A 74 11.99 -21.88 40.22
N ILE A 75 11.20 -21.83 41.30
CA ILE A 75 11.57 -22.49 42.57
C ILE A 75 11.39 -24.02 42.48
N ALA A 76 10.41 -24.49 41.70
CA ALA A 76 10.13 -25.93 41.58
C ALA A 76 11.06 -26.66 40.61
N CYS A 77 11.23 -26.15 39.38
CA CYS A 77 12.02 -26.84 38.35
C CYS A 77 13.43 -26.26 38.14
N ASN A 78 13.78 -25.20 38.86
CA ASN A 78 15.06 -24.48 38.78
C ASN A 78 15.46 -23.94 37.39
N LYS A 79 14.58 -24.02 36.39
CA LYS A 79 14.82 -23.49 35.04
C LYS A 79 14.69 -21.96 35.02
N GLY A 80 15.60 -21.33 34.27
CA GLY A 80 15.62 -19.89 34.03
C GLY A 80 14.76 -19.48 32.83
N PHE A 81 14.09 -18.33 32.91
CA PHE A 81 13.20 -17.83 31.87
C PHE A 81 13.00 -16.31 31.97
N ASN A 82 12.48 -15.70 30.92
CA ASN A 82 12.03 -14.30 30.90
C ASN A 82 10.62 -14.22 30.28
N CYS A 83 10.09 -13.00 30.12
CA CYS A 83 8.78 -12.76 29.53
C CYS A 83 8.63 -13.26 28.08
N LEU A 84 9.74 -13.47 27.37
CA LEU A 84 9.79 -13.98 26.00
C LEU A 84 10.08 -15.48 25.91
N THR A 85 10.33 -16.18 27.01
CA THR A 85 10.57 -17.63 26.97
C THR A 85 9.35 -18.35 26.42
N LYS A 86 9.54 -19.14 25.34
CA LYS A 86 8.48 -19.78 24.54
C LYS A 86 7.49 -18.82 23.87
N HIS A 87 7.75 -17.51 23.90
CA HIS A 87 6.97 -16.52 23.17
C HIS A 87 7.43 -16.48 21.70
N PRO A 88 6.54 -16.19 20.72
CA PRO A 88 6.95 -16.07 19.31
C PRO A 88 8.12 -15.12 19.07
N PHE A 89 8.24 -14.07 19.89
CA PHE A 89 9.34 -13.09 19.84
C PHE A 89 10.63 -13.53 20.56
N SER A 90 10.76 -14.79 20.98
CA SER A 90 12.01 -15.31 21.53
C SER A 90 13.17 -15.10 20.55
N ASN A 91 14.33 -14.65 21.05
CA ASN A 91 15.56 -14.42 20.29
C ASN A 91 15.52 -13.26 19.27
N TYR A 92 14.48 -12.41 19.28
CA TYR A 92 14.47 -11.19 18.48
C TYR A 92 14.96 -9.99 19.30
N GLY A 93 15.85 -9.18 18.71
CA GLY A 93 16.33 -7.93 19.30
C GLY A 93 15.44 -6.73 19.01
N HIS A 94 15.90 -5.54 19.42
CA HIS A 94 15.25 -4.24 19.22
C HIS A 94 13.78 -4.19 19.68
N MET A 95 13.54 -4.72 20.88
CA MET A 95 12.21 -4.80 21.51
C MET A 95 11.46 -3.47 21.55
N HIS A 96 12.20 -2.38 21.79
CA HIS A 96 11.67 -1.00 21.80
C HIS A 96 11.08 -0.54 20.45
N LEU A 97 11.36 -1.24 19.35
CA LEU A 97 10.85 -0.90 18.01
C LEU A 97 9.65 -1.75 17.57
N TRP A 98 9.23 -2.75 18.33
CA TRP A 98 8.19 -3.69 17.87
C TRP A 98 6.81 -3.02 17.72
N SER A 99 6.43 -2.16 18.66
CA SER A 99 5.19 -1.39 18.58
C SER A 99 5.21 -0.38 17.42
N ALA A 100 6.34 0.31 17.22
CA ALA A 100 6.53 1.19 16.08
C ALA A 100 6.43 0.41 14.76
N TYR A 101 7.12 -0.73 14.65
CA TYR A 101 7.05 -1.62 13.50
C TYR A 101 5.63 -2.10 13.18
N ALA A 102 4.80 -2.38 14.20
CA ALA A 102 3.42 -2.80 13.99
C ALA A 102 2.58 -1.78 13.21
N HIS A 103 2.82 -0.47 13.39
CA HIS A 103 2.18 0.57 12.59
C HIS A 103 2.52 0.40 11.10
N TYR A 104 3.81 0.24 10.78
CA TYR A 104 4.26 0.01 9.40
C TYR A 104 3.73 -1.30 8.83
N LEU A 105 3.65 -2.36 9.63
CA LEU A 105 3.14 -3.65 9.23
C LEU A 105 1.66 -3.58 8.83
N LEU A 106 0.84 -2.93 9.66
CA LEU A 106 -0.60 -2.77 9.47
C LEU A 106 -0.93 -1.74 8.38
N ALA A 107 -0.19 -0.63 8.32
CA ALA A 107 -0.24 0.31 7.20
C ALA A 107 0.29 -0.30 5.90
N GLY A 108 0.96 -1.45 6.02
CA GLY A 108 1.29 -2.25 4.87
C GLY A 108 2.54 -1.83 4.12
N TRP A 109 3.48 -1.22 4.81
CA TRP A 109 4.72 -0.81 4.18
C TRP A 109 5.57 -2.04 3.79
N PRO A 110 6.36 -1.95 2.70
CA PRO A 110 7.32 -2.98 2.36
C PRO A 110 8.47 -3.01 3.38
N ALA A 111 8.97 -4.21 3.69
CA ALA A 111 10.03 -4.41 4.70
C ALA A 111 11.24 -3.46 4.53
N PRO A 112 11.77 -3.18 3.32
CA PRO A 112 12.84 -2.20 3.14
C PRO A 112 12.47 -0.77 3.52
N ALA A 113 11.23 -0.32 3.24
CA ALA A 113 10.79 1.02 3.61
C ALA A 113 10.58 1.14 5.12
N SER A 114 9.95 0.14 5.75
CA SER A 114 9.81 0.08 7.21
C SER A 114 11.17 0.04 7.90
N ALA A 115 12.12 -0.71 7.35
CA ALA A 115 13.48 -0.82 7.91
C ALA A 115 14.23 0.51 7.84
N LYS A 116 14.14 1.21 6.71
CA LYS A 116 14.68 2.57 6.55
C LYS A 116 14.09 3.53 7.58
N ALA A 117 12.76 3.51 7.75
CA ALA A 117 12.08 4.39 8.71
C ALA A 117 12.45 4.09 10.17
N LEU A 118 12.73 2.82 10.49
CA LEU A 118 13.10 2.38 11.84
C LEU A 118 14.62 2.39 12.10
N GLY A 119 15.45 2.76 11.11
CA GLY A 119 16.91 2.76 11.24
C GLY A 119 17.54 1.37 11.45
N ILE A 120 16.92 0.31 10.93
CA ILE A 120 17.38 -1.09 11.08
C ILE A 120 17.52 -1.81 9.73
N SER A 121 18.04 -3.03 9.73
CA SER A 121 18.18 -3.81 8.48
C SER A 121 16.84 -4.37 7.98
N PRO A 122 16.62 -4.46 6.65
CA PRO A 122 15.43 -5.10 6.07
C PRO A 122 15.25 -6.56 6.50
N SER A 123 16.34 -7.28 6.75
CA SER A 123 16.30 -8.65 7.25
C SER A 123 15.71 -8.74 8.66
N SER A 124 15.88 -7.71 9.50
CA SER A 124 15.27 -7.66 10.83
C SER A 124 13.76 -7.43 10.75
N THR A 125 13.31 -6.44 9.96
CA THR A 125 11.87 -6.18 9.77
C THR A 125 11.15 -7.35 9.10
N TRP A 126 11.79 -8.02 8.13
CA TRP A 126 11.20 -9.20 7.48
C TRP A 126 11.02 -10.36 8.47
N ARG A 127 12.02 -10.61 9.32
CA ARG A 127 11.98 -11.67 10.33
C ARG A 127 10.90 -11.46 11.38
N TRP A 128 10.49 -10.22 11.66
CA TRP A 128 9.41 -9.91 12.62
C TRP A 128 8.00 -10.21 12.10
N ILE A 129 7.82 -10.42 10.79
CA ILE A 129 6.50 -10.75 10.23
C ILE A 129 5.97 -12.06 10.83
N LYS A 130 6.81 -13.09 10.94
CA LYS A 130 6.43 -14.40 11.49
C LYS A 130 5.94 -14.32 12.95
N PRO A 131 6.69 -13.73 13.90
CA PRO A 131 6.21 -13.61 15.27
C PRO A 131 5.01 -12.66 15.40
N CYS A 132 4.93 -11.55 14.66
CA CYS A 132 3.73 -10.71 14.60
C CYS A 132 2.50 -11.52 14.16
N ARG A 133 2.64 -12.32 13.09
CA ARG A 133 1.59 -13.20 12.59
C ARG A 133 1.13 -14.21 13.64
N ALA A 134 2.06 -14.84 14.36
CA ALA A 134 1.74 -15.79 15.42
C ALA A 134 1.02 -15.14 16.62
N VAL A 135 1.44 -13.94 17.02
CA VAL A 135 0.76 -13.16 18.08
C VAL A 135 -0.63 -12.77 17.65
N MET A 136 -0.80 -12.21 16.44
CA MET A 136 -2.12 -11.87 15.91
C MET A 136 -3.04 -13.11 15.86
N ALA A 137 -2.54 -14.25 15.37
CA ALA A 137 -3.35 -15.48 15.28
C ALA A 137 -3.90 -15.95 16.64
N LYS A 138 -3.12 -15.76 17.71
CA LYS A 138 -3.48 -16.21 19.06
C LYS A 138 -4.32 -15.18 19.83
N GLU A 139 -3.89 -13.92 19.83
CA GLU A 139 -4.44 -12.89 20.71
C GLU A 139 -5.43 -11.97 19.98
N PHE A 140 -5.37 -11.87 18.64
CA PHE A 140 -6.15 -10.94 17.82
C PHE A 140 -6.70 -11.62 16.54
N PRO A 141 -7.54 -12.66 16.68
CA PRO A 141 -7.89 -13.55 15.57
C PRO A 141 -8.60 -12.85 14.42
N ALA A 142 -9.48 -11.87 14.68
CA ALA A 142 -10.17 -11.15 13.59
C ALA A 142 -9.19 -10.32 12.76
N LEU A 143 -8.27 -9.61 13.42
CA LEU A 143 -7.19 -8.90 12.75
C LEU A 143 -6.30 -9.86 11.95
N TYR A 144 -5.93 -11.00 12.55
CA TYR A 144 -5.14 -12.03 11.87
C TYR A 144 -5.80 -12.53 10.60
N HIS A 145 -7.06 -12.97 10.65
CA HIS A 145 -7.75 -13.52 9.49
C HIS A 145 -7.83 -12.51 8.36
N TRP A 146 -8.22 -11.26 8.69
CA TRP A 146 -8.33 -10.21 7.69
C TRP A 146 -6.97 -9.85 7.07
N TRP A 147 -5.94 -9.65 7.92
CA TRP A 147 -4.62 -9.20 7.49
C TRP A 147 -3.86 -10.29 6.74
N SER A 148 -3.90 -11.54 7.23
CA SER A 148 -3.18 -12.66 6.62
C SER A 148 -3.71 -12.99 5.22
N ALA A 149 -5.03 -13.00 5.03
CA ALA A 149 -5.64 -13.26 3.72
C ALA A 149 -5.15 -12.28 2.63
N ARG A 150 -4.93 -11.01 2.99
CA ARG A 150 -4.44 -9.99 2.05
C ARG A 150 -2.93 -9.96 1.96
N GLN A 151 -2.22 -10.25 3.05
CA GLN A 151 -0.78 -10.41 3.05
C GLN A 151 -0.33 -11.56 2.14
N ASP A 152 -1.12 -12.64 2.11
CA ASP A 152 -0.89 -13.83 1.31
C ASP A 152 -1.68 -13.80 -0.03
N ARG A 153 -2.40 -12.70 -0.29
CA ARG A 153 -3.17 -12.44 -1.52
C ARG A 153 -4.24 -13.50 -1.85
N THR A 154 -4.72 -14.24 -0.86
CA THR A 154 -5.86 -15.16 -1.00
C THR A 154 -7.20 -14.42 -1.04
N SER A 155 -7.23 -13.17 -0.56
CA SER A 155 -8.34 -12.24 -0.73
C SER A 155 -7.81 -10.89 -1.23
N LEU A 156 -8.39 -10.39 -2.32
CA LEU A 156 -8.06 -9.09 -2.92
C LEU A 156 -9.10 -8.02 -2.60
N GLU A 157 -10.12 -8.36 -1.82
CA GLU A 157 -11.23 -7.47 -1.51
C GLU A 157 -10.77 -6.30 -0.62
N PRO A 158 -10.97 -5.05 -1.06
CA PRO A 158 -10.68 -3.88 -0.24
C PRO A 158 -11.64 -3.77 0.95
N PRO A 159 -11.24 -3.09 2.06
CA PRO A 159 -12.17 -2.58 3.06
C PRO A 159 -13.33 -1.80 2.43
N ALA A 160 -14.50 -1.80 3.07
CA ALA A 160 -15.72 -1.19 2.52
C ALA A 160 -15.53 0.26 2.07
N HIS A 161 -14.86 1.10 2.87
CA HIS A 161 -14.62 2.50 2.51
C HIS A 161 -13.71 2.67 1.28
N ILE A 162 -12.74 1.76 1.10
CA ILE A 162 -11.89 1.72 -0.09
C ILE A 162 -12.65 1.12 -1.28
N ALA A 163 -13.50 0.12 -1.05
CA ALA A 163 -14.37 -0.49 -2.06
C ALA A 163 -15.30 0.55 -2.69
N VAL A 164 -15.88 1.45 -1.89
CA VAL A 164 -16.69 2.58 -2.39
C VAL A 164 -15.87 3.50 -3.30
N GLN A 165 -14.62 3.82 -2.94
CA GLN A 165 -13.74 4.61 -3.82
C GLN A 165 -13.43 3.87 -5.13
N ALA A 166 -13.14 2.57 -5.07
CA ALA A 166 -12.89 1.74 -6.25
C ALA A 166 -14.11 1.70 -7.19
N GLN A 167 -15.30 1.44 -6.63
CA GLN A 167 -16.55 1.39 -7.39
C GLN A 167 -16.90 2.76 -7.99
N THR A 168 -16.71 3.85 -7.24
CA THR A 168 -16.93 5.21 -7.74
C THR A 168 -16.00 5.51 -8.92
N PHE A 169 -14.72 5.16 -8.80
CA PHE A 169 -13.74 5.36 -9.86
C PHE A 169 -14.07 4.57 -11.12
N LEU A 170 -14.35 3.27 -10.96
CA LEU A 170 -14.70 2.38 -12.07
C LEU A 170 -16.03 2.78 -12.72
N GLY A 171 -17.05 3.11 -11.94
CA GLY A 171 -18.35 3.54 -12.44
C GLY A 171 -18.27 4.86 -13.21
N ARG A 172 -17.44 5.82 -12.79
CA ARG A 172 -17.16 7.04 -13.57
C ARG A 172 -16.48 6.74 -14.90
N LEU A 173 -15.51 5.82 -14.90
CA LEU A 173 -14.81 5.42 -16.11
C LEU A 173 -15.76 4.69 -17.07
N GLU A 174 -16.60 3.81 -16.55
CA GLU A 174 -17.62 3.09 -17.32
C GLU A 174 -18.65 4.05 -17.91
N HIS A 175 -19.21 4.94 -17.09
CA HIS A 175 -20.16 5.96 -17.54
C HIS A 175 -19.56 6.83 -18.66
N LEU A 176 -18.29 7.25 -18.53
CA LEU A 176 -17.60 8.00 -19.59
C LEU A 176 -17.52 7.21 -20.91
N LEU A 177 -17.30 5.89 -20.84
CA LEU A 177 -17.20 5.03 -22.03
C LEU A 177 -18.56 4.70 -22.64
N THR A 178 -19.61 4.60 -21.83
CA THR A 178 -20.95 4.14 -22.26
C THR A 178 -21.93 5.27 -22.54
N THR A 179 -21.67 6.48 -22.04
CA THR A 179 -22.58 7.62 -22.23
C THR A 179 -22.94 7.85 -23.69
N ARG A 180 -24.23 8.10 -23.94
CA ARG A 180 -24.80 8.45 -25.24
C ARG A 180 -25.18 9.93 -25.33
N GLN A 181 -24.92 10.70 -24.27
CA GLN A 181 -25.33 12.10 -24.14
C GLN A 181 -24.10 13.00 -24.00
N ALA A 182 -24.15 14.16 -24.64
CA ALA A 182 -23.16 15.23 -24.50
C ALA A 182 -23.78 16.57 -24.87
N VAL A 183 -23.23 17.67 -24.34
CA VAL A 183 -23.66 19.04 -24.67
C VAL A 183 -22.60 19.70 -25.53
N CYS A 184 -23.02 20.37 -26.59
CA CYS A 184 -22.12 21.05 -27.51
C CYS A 184 -21.47 22.26 -26.83
N PRO A 185 -20.12 22.32 -26.74
CA PRO A 185 -19.45 23.45 -26.10
C PRO A 185 -19.50 24.75 -26.92
N LYS A 186 -19.90 24.70 -28.20
CA LYS A 186 -19.94 25.86 -29.09
C LYS A 186 -21.31 26.54 -29.12
N CYS A 187 -22.40 25.75 -29.19
CA CYS A 187 -23.76 26.29 -29.32
C CYS A 187 -24.70 25.87 -28.18
N GLY A 188 -24.24 25.08 -27.20
CA GLY A 188 -25.06 24.64 -26.07
C GLY A 188 -26.08 23.55 -26.38
N SER A 189 -26.20 23.09 -27.63
CA SER A 189 -27.17 22.05 -28.00
C SER A 189 -26.89 20.72 -27.25
N PRO A 190 -27.91 20.11 -26.61
CA PRO A 190 -27.80 18.80 -25.96
C PRO A 190 -27.88 17.62 -26.94
N ASP A 191 -28.25 17.87 -28.20
CA ASP A 191 -28.51 16.84 -29.22
C ASP A 191 -27.23 16.41 -29.95
N MET A 192 -26.16 16.18 -29.19
CA MET A 192 -24.92 15.69 -29.78
C MET A 192 -25.03 14.22 -30.16
N ARG A 193 -24.65 13.89 -31.39
CA ARG A 193 -24.64 12.50 -31.89
C ARG A 193 -23.30 11.85 -31.63
N ARG A 194 -23.30 10.66 -31.03
CA ARG A 194 -22.09 9.87 -30.82
C ARG A 194 -21.58 9.31 -32.15
N VAL A 195 -20.29 9.51 -32.43
CA VAL A 195 -19.64 9.16 -33.70
C VAL A 195 -19.12 7.73 -33.69
N ASP A 196 -18.61 7.28 -32.55
CA ASP A 196 -18.02 5.95 -32.43
C ASP A 196 -18.33 5.30 -31.06
N GLU A 197 -18.41 3.97 -31.04
CA GLU A 197 -18.79 3.23 -29.84
C GLU A 197 -17.61 2.99 -28.89
N ARG A 198 -16.37 3.07 -29.39
CA ARG A 198 -15.18 2.73 -28.60
C ARG A 198 -14.74 3.91 -27.73
N ARG A 199 -14.78 5.11 -28.27
CA ARG A 199 -14.39 6.37 -27.65
C ARG A 199 -15.62 7.29 -27.56
N PRO A 200 -15.77 8.07 -26.49
CA PRO A 200 -16.87 9.01 -26.36
C PRO A 200 -16.62 10.27 -27.22
N ASN A 201 -16.67 10.11 -28.54
CA ASN A 201 -16.60 11.19 -29.52
C ASN A 201 -18.00 11.53 -30.01
N PHE A 202 -18.27 12.82 -30.14
CA PHE A 202 -19.58 13.37 -30.45
C PHE A 202 -19.48 14.46 -31.49
N VAL A 203 -20.50 14.57 -32.34
CA VAL A 203 -20.66 15.63 -33.34
C VAL A 203 -21.98 16.35 -33.11
N CYS A 204 -21.93 17.68 -33.11
CA CYS A 204 -23.14 18.51 -33.00
C CYS A 204 -23.79 18.64 -34.39
N PRO A 205 -25.08 18.30 -34.56
CA PRO A 205 -25.77 18.44 -35.86
C PRO A 205 -25.99 19.91 -36.27
N GLY A 206 -26.14 20.83 -35.31
CA GLY A 206 -26.40 22.24 -35.60
C GLY A 206 -25.16 23.01 -36.07
N CYS A 207 -24.06 22.92 -35.35
CA CYS A 207 -22.85 23.69 -35.64
C CYS A 207 -21.65 22.85 -36.14
N TRP A 208 -21.88 21.55 -36.39
CA TRP A 208 -20.91 20.58 -36.91
C TRP A 208 -19.61 20.43 -36.11
N SER A 209 -19.58 20.92 -34.86
CA SER A 209 -18.39 20.80 -34.02
C SER A 209 -18.27 19.39 -33.46
N THR A 210 -17.07 18.82 -33.57
CA THR A 210 -16.72 17.53 -32.96
C THR A 210 -16.05 17.73 -31.61
N VAL A 211 -16.50 17.00 -30.59
CA VAL A 211 -15.90 16.99 -29.25
C VAL A 211 -15.62 15.55 -28.82
N SER A 212 -14.52 15.34 -28.11
CA SER A 212 -14.25 14.09 -27.40
C SER A 212 -14.40 14.37 -25.91
N LEU A 213 -15.20 13.58 -25.19
CA LEU A 213 -15.30 13.72 -23.73
C LEU A 213 -13.99 13.38 -23.02
N THR A 214 -13.05 12.74 -23.72
CA THR A 214 -11.70 12.50 -23.21
C THR A 214 -10.73 13.68 -23.44
N LYS A 215 -11.12 14.67 -24.25
CA LYS A 215 -10.27 15.84 -24.55
C LYS A 215 -10.03 16.65 -23.28
N GLY A 216 -8.78 17.05 -23.05
CA GLY A 216 -8.40 17.80 -21.84
C GLY A 216 -8.28 16.95 -20.57
N THR A 217 -8.64 15.67 -20.61
CA THR A 217 -8.49 14.74 -19.48
C THR A 217 -7.16 13.96 -19.57
N LEU A 218 -6.82 13.22 -18.50
CA LEU A 218 -5.69 12.29 -18.50
C LEU A 218 -5.86 11.11 -19.48
N LEU A 219 -7.10 10.81 -19.91
CA LEU A 219 -7.41 9.81 -20.94
C LEU A 219 -7.22 10.32 -22.37
N SER A 220 -6.90 11.62 -22.53
CA SER A 220 -6.62 12.22 -23.83
C SER A 220 -5.48 11.47 -24.52
N ARG A 221 -5.75 11.05 -25.76
CA ARG A 221 -4.81 10.31 -26.63
C ARG A 221 -4.34 8.96 -26.05
N MET A 222 -5.01 8.42 -25.04
CA MET A 222 -4.91 6.99 -24.75
C MET A 222 -5.69 6.24 -25.83
N ASN A 223 -5.10 5.14 -26.28
CA ASN A 223 -5.70 4.22 -27.26
C ASN A 223 -6.42 3.09 -26.53
N TYR A 224 -7.11 2.23 -27.28
CA TYR A 224 -7.74 1.00 -26.79
C TYR A 224 -8.65 1.19 -25.55
N PRO A 225 -9.64 2.10 -25.63
CA PRO A 225 -10.58 2.36 -24.54
C PRO A 225 -11.31 1.11 -24.01
N GLU A 226 -11.51 0.11 -24.86
CA GLU A 226 -12.05 -1.21 -24.51
C GLU A 226 -11.26 -1.93 -23.40
N HIS A 227 -9.98 -1.58 -23.20
CA HIS A 227 -9.13 -2.17 -22.17
C HIS A 227 -9.01 -1.32 -20.90
N TRP A 228 -9.57 -0.12 -20.86
CA TRP A 228 -9.38 0.81 -19.73
C TRP A 228 -9.99 0.28 -18.43
N LEU A 229 -11.22 -0.23 -18.46
CA LEU A 229 -11.88 -0.80 -17.29
C LEU A 229 -11.11 -2.03 -16.77
N GLY A 230 -10.76 -2.95 -17.67
CA GLY A 230 -9.98 -4.13 -17.33
C GLY A 230 -8.62 -3.77 -16.73
N PHE A 231 -7.94 -2.77 -17.29
CA PHE A 231 -6.66 -2.29 -16.77
C PHE A 231 -6.79 -1.63 -15.39
N ALA A 232 -7.81 -0.79 -15.19
CA ALA A 232 -8.09 -0.14 -13.92
C ALA A 232 -8.40 -1.16 -12.82
N GLN A 233 -9.20 -2.18 -13.11
CA GLN A 233 -9.48 -3.26 -12.17
C GLN A 233 -8.20 -4.04 -11.80
N GLY A 234 -7.36 -4.38 -12.78
CA GLY A 234 -6.08 -5.05 -12.52
C GLY A 234 -5.16 -4.20 -11.62
N LEU A 235 -5.11 -2.89 -11.87
CA LEU A 235 -4.38 -1.94 -11.02
C LEU A 235 -4.89 -1.97 -9.57
N ILE A 236 -6.22 -1.90 -9.38
CA ILE A 236 -6.88 -1.97 -8.06
C ILE A 236 -6.54 -3.27 -7.33
N ASN A 237 -6.42 -4.38 -8.06
CA ASN A 237 -6.04 -5.70 -7.54
C ASN A 237 -4.52 -5.84 -7.25
N GLY A 238 -3.74 -4.77 -7.49
CA GLY A 238 -2.30 -4.74 -7.28
C GLY A 238 -1.49 -5.53 -8.30
N GLU A 239 -2.03 -5.78 -9.49
CA GLU A 239 -1.33 -6.46 -10.59
C GLU A 239 -0.04 -5.71 -10.96
N SER A 240 1.02 -6.47 -11.27
CA SER A 240 2.27 -5.90 -11.77
C SER A 240 2.11 -5.41 -13.22
N ILE A 241 3.07 -4.62 -13.72
CA ILE A 241 3.07 -4.23 -15.13
C ILE A 241 3.06 -5.45 -16.05
N VAL A 242 3.76 -6.52 -15.67
CA VAL A 242 3.83 -7.76 -16.46
C VAL A 242 2.47 -8.46 -16.47
N ASP A 243 1.77 -8.51 -15.34
CA ASP A 243 0.42 -9.07 -15.26
C ASP A 243 -0.56 -8.26 -16.12
N LEU A 244 -0.49 -6.92 -16.04
CA LEU A 244 -1.30 -6.01 -16.86
C LEU A 244 -1.01 -6.14 -18.36
N GLN A 245 0.25 -6.42 -18.74
CA GLN A 245 0.59 -6.72 -20.14
C GLN A 245 -0.09 -8.01 -20.61
N ARG A 246 -0.07 -9.08 -19.80
CA ARG A 246 -0.78 -10.33 -20.15
C ARG A 246 -2.28 -10.11 -20.28
N ARG A 247 -2.86 -9.33 -19.37
CA ARG A 247 -4.30 -9.02 -19.34
C ARG A 247 -4.77 -8.21 -20.55
N THR A 248 -3.97 -7.25 -21.01
CA THR A 248 -4.40 -6.27 -22.03
C THR A 248 -3.72 -6.45 -23.39
N GLY A 249 -2.67 -7.27 -23.49
CA GLY A 249 -1.84 -7.38 -24.69
C GLY A 249 -1.04 -6.12 -25.04
N LEU A 250 -1.02 -5.11 -24.18
CA LEU A 250 -0.25 -3.87 -24.35
C LEU A 250 1.24 -4.12 -24.09
N CYS A 251 2.10 -3.30 -24.68
CA CYS A 251 3.52 -3.31 -24.34
C CYS A 251 3.78 -2.68 -22.97
N GLY A 252 4.88 -3.06 -22.33
CA GLY A 252 5.23 -2.57 -20.99
C GLY A 252 5.35 -1.04 -20.90
N VAL A 253 5.76 -0.36 -21.98
CA VAL A 253 5.81 1.11 -22.04
C VAL A 253 4.40 1.72 -22.02
N ALA A 254 3.44 1.11 -22.71
CA ALA A 254 2.05 1.55 -22.66
C ALA A 254 1.44 1.28 -21.27
N CYS A 255 1.63 0.09 -20.71
CA CYS A 255 1.17 -0.25 -19.35
C CYS A 255 1.73 0.71 -18.29
N LYS A 256 3.03 1.03 -18.31
CA LYS A 256 3.62 2.00 -17.38
C LYS A 256 2.98 3.38 -17.51
N ARG A 257 2.76 3.85 -18.74
CA ARG A 257 2.12 5.14 -19.00
C ARG A 257 0.68 5.16 -18.51
N TRP A 258 -0.07 4.09 -18.74
CA TRP A 258 -1.43 3.93 -18.27
C TRP A 258 -1.45 3.92 -16.75
N GLN A 259 -0.62 3.11 -16.10
CA GLN A 259 -0.51 3.08 -14.64
C GLN A 259 -0.31 4.48 -14.05
N VAL A 260 0.63 5.27 -14.58
CA VAL A 260 0.85 6.64 -14.10
C VAL A 260 -0.41 7.49 -14.25
N ARG A 261 -1.08 7.45 -15.42
CA ARG A 261 -2.28 8.24 -15.68
C ARG A 261 -3.47 7.82 -14.83
N PHE A 262 -3.71 6.52 -14.67
CA PHE A 262 -4.78 6.00 -13.82
C PHE A 262 -4.55 6.35 -12.35
N MET A 263 -3.31 6.23 -11.84
CA MET A 263 -2.98 6.66 -10.47
C MET A 263 -3.21 8.17 -10.29
N GLN A 264 -2.78 8.99 -11.25
CA GLN A 264 -3.05 10.44 -11.23
C GLN A 264 -4.55 10.75 -11.25
N MET A 265 -5.34 10.02 -12.02
CA MET A 265 -6.80 10.20 -12.04
C MET A 265 -7.44 9.82 -10.69
N ILE A 266 -7.01 8.72 -10.08
CA ILE A 266 -7.46 8.29 -8.75
C ILE A 266 -7.18 9.39 -7.72
N GLU A 267 -5.98 9.96 -7.74
CA GLU A 267 -5.59 11.06 -6.84
C GLU A 267 -6.38 12.35 -7.12
N GLN A 268 -6.54 12.76 -8.38
CA GLN A 268 -7.31 13.95 -8.76
C GLN A 268 -8.79 13.86 -8.38
N GLN A 269 -9.33 12.64 -8.28
CA GLN A 269 -10.71 12.40 -7.87
C GLN A 269 -10.87 12.28 -6.35
N GLY A 270 -9.80 12.46 -5.57
CA GLY A 270 -9.82 12.40 -4.11
C GLY A 270 -9.80 10.98 -3.53
N HIS A 271 -9.50 9.96 -4.35
CA HIS A 271 -9.48 8.55 -3.92
C HIS A 271 -8.11 8.15 -3.32
N ALA A 272 -7.65 8.90 -2.31
CA ALA A 272 -6.31 8.73 -1.75
C ALA A 272 -6.11 7.38 -1.04
N GLU A 273 -7.16 6.81 -0.45
CA GLU A 273 -7.07 5.50 0.22
C GLU A 273 -7.00 4.37 -0.79
N LEU A 274 -7.73 4.48 -1.91
CA LEU A 274 -7.59 3.57 -3.04
C LEU A 274 -6.16 3.59 -3.61
N ALA A 275 -5.54 4.76 -3.74
CA ALA A 275 -4.15 4.85 -4.20
C ALA A 275 -3.18 4.13 -3.25
N ARG A 276 -3.35 4.28 -1.93
CA ARG A 276 -2.55 3.54 -0.93
C ARG A 276 -2.82 2.05 -0.96
N TRP A 277 -4.07 1.64 -1.13
CA TRP A 277 -4.47 0.24 -1.28
C TRP A 277 -3.80 -0.43 -2.49
N ILE A 278 -3.77 0.25 -3.64
CA ILE A 278 -3.08 -0.23 -4.84
C ILE A 278 -1.58 -0.43 -4.55
N ALA A 279 -0.94 0.55 -3.92
CA ALA A 279 0.47 0.44 -3.54
C ALA A 279 0.69 -0.73 -2.55
N TRP A 280 -0.23 -0.91 -1.61
CA TRP A 280 -0.22 -1.99 -0.63
C TRP A 280 -0.24 -3.37 -1.28
N LEU A 281 -1.25 -3.65 -2.10
CA LEU A 281 -1.40 -4.93 -2.79
C LEU A 281 -0.26 -5.20 -3.78
N ARG A 282 0.20 -4.15 -4.48
CA ARG A 282 1.34 -4.27 -5.41
C ARG A 282 2.59 -4.77 -4.70
N SER A 283 2.89 -4.26 -3.50
CA SER A 283 4.03 -4.75 -2.71
C SER A 283 3.89 -6.24 -2.35
N ARG A 284 2.67 -6.75 -2.15
CA ARG A 284 2.44 -8.17 -1.85
C ARG A 284 2.57 -9.00 -3.12
N ARG A 285 2.13 -8.48 -4.27
CA ARG A 285 2.31 -9.14 -5.56
C ARG A 285 3.79 -9.32 -5.89
N VAL A 286 4.62 -8.30 -5.61
CA VAL A 286 6.08 -8.40 -5.77
C VAL A 286 6.66 -9.52 -4.90
N LYS A 287 6.22 -9.62 -3.63
CA LYS A 287 6.65 -10.68 -2.73
C LYS A 287 6.21 -12.06 -3.23
N GLU A 288 4.93 -12.22 -3.58
CA GLU A 288 4.36 -13.47 -4.11
C GLU A 288 5.13 -13.97 -5.33
N VAL A 289 5.43 -13.09 -6.30
CA VAL A 289 6.25 -13.42 -7.46
C VAL A 289 7.67 -13.84 -7.05
N SER A 290 8.30 -13.09 -6.14
CA SER A 290 9.65 -13.41 -5.67
C SER A 290 9.71 -14.77 -4.97
N ASP A 291 8.69 -15.09 -4.17
CA ASP A 291 8.59 -16.36 -3.45
C ASP A 291 8.35 -17.52 -4.44
N PHE A 292 7.48 -17.33 -5.44
CA PHE A 292 7.22 -18.30 -6.52
C PHE A 292 8.48 -18.62 -7.34
N VAL A 293 9.22 -17.59 -7.77
CA VAL A 293 10.45 -17.77 -8.55
C VAL A 293 11.53 -18.45 -7.70
N ARG A 294 11.68 -18.09 -6.42
CA ARG A 294 12.62 -18.75 -5.51
C ARG A 294 12.26 -20.23 -5.28
N GLY A 295 10.98 -20.58 -5.37
CA GLY A 295 10.49 -21.95 -5.34
C GLY A 295 10.69 -22.74 -6.65
N GLY A 296 11.38 -22.17 -7.66
CA GLY A 296 11.61 -22.81 -8.96
C GLY A 296 10.51 -22.58 -9.98
N GLY A 297 9.49 -21.78 -9.65
CA GLY A 297 8.42 -21.42 -10.56
C GLY A 297 8.91 -20.51 -11.70
N GLN A 298 8.42 -20.76 -12.91
CA GLN A 298 8.67 -19.91 -14.07
C GLN A 298 7.43 -19.07 -14.40
N LEU A 299 7.62 -17.77 -14.51
CA LEU A 299 6.54 -16.88 -14.95
C LEU A 299 6.34 -17.02 -16.46
N GLU A 300 5.08 -17.09 -16.89
CA GLU A 300 4.74 -17.09 -18.30
C GLU A 300 5.31 -15.85 -19.00
N VAL A 301 6.07 -16.05 -20.07
CA VAL A 301 6.66 -14.95 -20.83
C VAL A 301 5.54 -14.14 -21.48
N VAL A 302 5.64 -12.81 -21.39
CA VAL A 302 4.74 -11.93 -22.12
C VAL A 302 5.01 -12.11 -23.62
N ARG A 303 4.10 -12.79 -24.33
CA ARG A 303 4.14 -12.88 -25.79
C ARG A 303 4.00 -11.47 -26.37
N GLY A 304 4.64 -11.23 -27.52
CA GLY A 304 4.82 -9.91 -28.14
C GLY A 304 3.58 -9.01 -28.09
N SER A 305 3.81 -7.70 -28.00
CA SER A 305 2.73 -6.71 -27.86
C SER A 305 1.77 -6.77 -29.03
N ARG A 306 0.49 -7.06 -28.76
CA ARG A 306 -0.58 -7.01 -29.77
C ARG A 306 -0.97 -5.58 -30.13
N HIS A 307 -0.63 -4.62 -29.25
CA HIS A 307 -1.05 -3.23 -29.33
C HIS A 307 0.14 -2.27 -29.24
N SER A 308 0.26 -1.30 -30.16
CA SER A 308 1.42 -0.39 -30.21
C SER A 308 1.41 0.67 -29.09
N ALA A 309 2.60 1.11 -28.66
CA ALA A 309 2.75 2.27 -27.78
C ALA A 309 2.39 3.54 -28.55
N GLY A 310 1.15 4.03 -28.42
CA GLY A 310 0.75 5.31 -29.01
C GLY A 310 1.74 6.45 -28.75
N SER A 311 1.77 7.43 -29.66
CA SER A 311 2.78 8.49 -29.77
C SER A 311 3.19 9.16 -28.44
N LYS A 312 4.50 9.33 -28.24
CA LYS A 312 5.12 10.04 -27.10
C LYS A 312 5.14 11.55 -27.41
N ARG A 313 4.14 12.32 -26.97
CA ARG A 313 4.32 13.77 -26.82
C ARG A 313 3.82 14.21 -25.44
N ALA A 314 4.71 14.83 -24.67
CA ALA A 314 4.46 15.27 -23.31
C ALA A 314 3.28 16.26 -23.26
N LEU A 315 2.38 16.06 -22.29
CA LEU A 315 1.42 17.09 -21.89
C LEU A 315 2.23 18.21 -21.24
N LYS A 316 2.39 19.34 -21.93
CA LYS A 316 2.84 20.58 -21.30
C LYS A 316 1.74 21.03 -20.36
N ILE A 317 2.02 21.02 -19.06
CA ILE A 317 1.18 21.66 -18.03
C ILE A 317 1.18 23.16 -18.35
N PRO A 318 0.03 23.83 -18.51
CA PRO A 318 0.00 25.27 -18.70
C PRO A 318 0.53 25.96 -17.44
N PRO A 319 1.37 27.00 -17.55
CA PRO A 319 1.79 27.77 -16.39
C PRO A 319 0.57 28.45 -15.76
N SER A 320 0.51 28.42 -14.44
CA SER A 320 -0.45 29.19 -13.64
C SER A 320 -0.32 30.67 -14.00
N ARG A 321 -1.40 31.27 -14.52
CA ARG A 321 -1.48 32.73 -14.65
C ARG A 321 -1.52 33.32 -13.25
N GLN A 322 -0.38 33.84 -12.79
CA GLN A 322 -0.36 34.80 -11.69
C GLN A 322 -1.19 36.01 -12.11
N ARG A 323 -2.22 36.28 -11.30
CA ARG A 323 -3.11 37.43 -11.43
C ARG A 323 -2.29 38.68 -11.06
N LYS A 324 -1.89 39.48 -12.05
CA LYS A 324 -1.43 40.85 -11.80
C LYS A 324 -2.56 41.61 -11.12
N GLN A 325 -2.36 41.99 -9.87
CA GLN A 325 -3.12 43.08 -9.26
C GLN A 325 -2.59 44.37 -9.87
N ASN A 326 -3.44 45.07 -10.61
CA ASN A 326 -3.23 46.48 -10.92
C ASN A 326 -3.62 47.25 -9.64
N ALA A 327 -2.70 48.04 -9.12
CA ALA A 327 -2.99 49.13 -8.20
C ALA A 327 -2.79 50.42 -8.99
N ASP A 328 -3.91 51.08 -9.30
CA ASP A 328 -4.01 52.51 -9.58
C ASP A 328 -5.25 52.99 -8.83
N ALA A 329 -5.11 54.17 -8.22
CA ALA A 329 -5.96 54.86 -7.23
C ALA A 329 -5.67 54.53 -5.75
#